data_AF-A0A1H3RI98-F1
#
_entry.id   AF-A0A1H3RI98-F1
#
_cell.length_a   1.000
_cell.length_b   1.000
_cell.length_c   1.000
_cell.angle_alpha   90.00
_cell.angle_beta   90.00
_cell.angle_gamma   90.00
#
_symmetry.space_group_name_H-M   'P 1'
#
loop_
_entity.id
_entity.type
_entity.pdbx_description
1 polymer ?
#
loop_
_entity_poly.entity_id
_entity_poly.type
_entity_poly.pdbx_seq_one_letter_code
_entity_poly.pdbx_strand_id
1 'polypeptide(L)'
;MVNTLHTFWEDSDEFVNPNPVTNELIRIAEEKLGYKLPDSYICLIKSQNGGTPVQNCFPTIVPTSWAEDHIYVAGFYGIGGEHGIDTEGI
;
A
#
# COMPACT_ATOMS: atom_id res chain seq x y z
N MET A 1 -20.66 3.52 -7.10
CA MET A 1 -19.44 2.98 -7.72
C MET A 1 -19.07 1.74 -6.95
N VAL A 2 -18.91 0.60 -7.62
CA VAL A 2 -18.55 -0.67 -6.97
C VAL A 2 -17.14 -0.56 -6.38
N ASN A 3 -17.03 -0.86 -5.10
CA ASN A 3 -15.79 -0.78 -4.33
C ASN A 3 -14.97 -2.07 -4.59
N THR A 4 -14.31 -2.14 -5.76
CA THR A 4 -13.72 -3.36 -6.34
C THR A 4 -12.46 -3.86 -5.63
N LEU A 5 -12.07 -3.29 -4.48
CA LEU A 5 -10.85 -3.68 -3.74
C LEU A 5 -11.13 -4.42 -2.43
N HIS A 6 -12.39 -4.71 -2.07
CA HIS A 6 -12.68 -5.45 -0.82
C HIS A 6 -12.08 -6.85 -0.76
N THR A 7 -11.81 -7.49 -1.90
CA THR A 7 -11.19 -8.83 -1.96
C THR A 7 -9.69 -8.77 -2.23
N PHE A 8 -9.10 -7.57 -2.22
CA PHE A 8 -7.68 -7.40 -2.53
C PHE A 8 -6.81 -7.71 -1.31
N TRP A 9 -7.27 -7.38 -0.10
CA TRP A 9 -6.49 -7.43 1.14
C TRP A 9 -6.76 -8.70 1.95
N GLU A 10 -5.73 -9.16 2.66
CA GLU A 10 -5.88 -10.14 3.73
C GLU A 10 -6.72 -9.57 4.88
N ASP A 11 -7.60 -10.40 5.47
CA ASP A 11 -8.61 -9.95 6.45
C ASP A 11 -8.02 -9.56 7.82
N SER A 12 -6.90 -10.20 8.23
CA SER A 12 -6.24 -9.91 9.51
C SER A 12 -4.76 -9.65 9.29
N ASP A 13 -4.43 -8.38 9.14
CA ASP A 13 -3.05 -7.95 8.90
C ASP A 13 -2.65 -6.85 9.89
N GLU A 14 -1.56 -7.09 10.62
CA GLU A 14 -0.98 -6.16 11.59
C GLU A 14 -0.35 -4.93 10.94
N PHE A 15 -0.04 -4.99 9.64
CA PHE A 15 0.51 -3.89 8.87
C PHE A 15 -0.54 -2.84 8.47
N VAL A 16 -1.83 -3.11 8.72
CA VAL A 16 -2.92 -2.18 8.43
C VAL A 16 -2.95 -1.05 9.45
N ASN A 17 -2.79 0.18 8.99
CA ASN A 17 -3.05 1.34 9.84
C ASN A 17 -4.57 1.45 10.07
N PRO A 18 -5.05 1.43 11.34
CA PRO A 18 -6.48 1.49 11.64
C PRO A 18 -7.12 2.83 11.29
N ASN A 19 -6.32 3.89 11.07
CA ASN A 19 -6.84 5.20 10.71
C ASN A 19 -7.16 5.26 9.20
N PRO A 20 -8.34 5.75 8.82
CA PRO A 20 -8.70 5.89 7.41
C PRO A 20 -7.86 6.96 6.70
N VAL A 21 -7.57 6.74 5.43
CA VAL A 21 -6.85 7.71 4.58
C VAL A 21 -7.76 8.89 4.26
N THR A 22 -7.48 10.03 4.88
CA THR A 22 -8.19 11.29 4.63
C THR A 22 -7.42 12.18 3.64
N ASN A 23 -8.11 13.13 3.01
CA ASN A 23 -7.46 14.10 2.12
C ASN A 23 -6.43 14.97 2.86
N GLU A 24 -6.64 15.23 4.16
CA GLU A 24 -5.68 16.00 4.95
C GLU A 24 -4.41 15.17 5.25
N LEU A 25 -4.56 13.89 5.58
CA LEU A 25 -3.39 13.00 5.74
C LEU A 25 -2.59 12.89 4.43
N ILE A 26 -3.27 12.78 3.28
CA ILE A 26 -2.61 12.79 1.97
C ILE A 26 -1.84 14.11 1.76
N ARG A 27 -2.48 15.25 2.05
CA ARG A 27 -1.85 16.57 1.90
C ARG A 27 -0.59 16.69 2.76
N ILE A 28 -0.65 16.26 4.03
CA ILE A 28 0.48 16.28 4.96
C ILE A 28 1.60 15.35 4.46
N ALA A 29 1.26 14.13 4.03
CA ALA A 29 2.24 13.17 3.50
C ALA A 29 2.95 13.72 2.25
N GLU A 30 2.20 14.28 1.29
CA GLU A 30 2.77 14.89 0.08
C GLU A 30 3.66 16.10 0.39
N GLU A 31 3.25 16.95 1.34
CA GLU A 31 4.05 18.10 1.78
C GLU A 31 5.36 17.63 2.43
N LYS A 32 5.29 16.59 3.26
CA LYS A 32 6.47 16.01 3.93
C LYS A 32 7.42 15.33 2.93
N LEU A 33 6.89 14.56 1.98
CA LEU A 33 7.67 13.83 0.98
C LEU A 33 8.19 14.74 -0.15
N GLY A 34 7.57 15.91 -0.34
CA GLY A 34 7.97 16.88 -1.35
C GLY A 34 7.46 16.56 -2.77
N TYR A 35 6.51 15.63 -2.92
CA TYR A 35 5.90 15.28 -4.20
C TYR A 35 4.45 14.81 -4.06
N LYS A 36 3.72 14.83 -5.18
CA LYS A 36 2.34 14.34 -5.26
C LYS A 36 2.30 12.82 -5.34
N LEU A 37 1.49 12.19 -4.50
CA LEU A 37 1.30 10.75 -4.55
C LEU A 37 0.53 10.37 -5.83
N PRO A 38 0.85 9.25 -6.49
CA PRO A 38 0.08 8.79 -7.63
C PRO A 38 -1.39 8.53 -7.28
N ASP A 39 -2.31 8.94 -8.16
CA ASP A 39 -3.76 8.74 -7.95
C ASP A 39 -4.13 7.26 -7.73
N SER A 40 -3.44 6.35 -8.41
CA SER A 40 -3.62 4.90 -8.24
C SER A 40 -3.23 4.42 -6.85
N TYR A 41 -2.16 4.97 -6.27
CA TYR A 41 -1.75 4.68 -4.91
C TYR A 41 -2.76 5.21 -3.92
N ILE A 42 -3.21 6.46 -4.07
CA ILE A 42 -4.27 7.06 -3.23
C ILE A 42 -5.55 6.22 -3.29
N CYS A 43 -5.95 5.77 -4.47
CA CYS A 43 -7.13 4.92 -4.65
C CYS A 43 -6.98 3.59 -3.88
N LEU A 44 -5.80 2.96 -3.99
CA LEU A 44 -5.49 1.72 -3.28
C LEU A 44 -5.56 1.92 -1.75
N ILE A 45 -4.80 2.87 -1.21
CA ILE A 45 -4.70 3.04 0.25
C ILE A 45 -5.99 3.61 0.88
N LYS A 46 -6.88 4.23 0.08
CA LYS A 46 -8.23 4.60 0.53
C LYS A 46 -9.16 3.39 0.71
N SER A 47 -8.88 2.27 0.05
CA SER A 47 -9.62 1.02 0.29
C SER A 47 -9.21 0.36 1.60
N GLN A 48 -7.91 0.42 1.93
CA GLN A 48 -7.33 -0.01 3.20
C GLN A 48 -5.97 0.68 3.38
N ASN A 49 -5.70 1.24 4.56
CA ASN A 49 -4.51 2.06 4.80
C ASN A 49 -3.25 1.21 5.07
N GLY A 50 -2.81 0.47 4.05
CA GLY A 50 -1.71 -0.48 4.12
C GLY A 50 -2.18 -1.93 4.30
N GLY A 51 -1.23 -2.86 4.32
CA GLY A 51 -1.46 -4.30 4.51
C GLY A 51 -0.97 -5.14 3.34
N THR A 52 -1.36 -6.42 3.35
CA THR A 52 -0.87 -7.48 2.47
C THR A 52 -1.98 -7.88 1.50
N PRO A 53 -1.69 -7.99 0.19
CA PRO A 53 -2.67 -8.46 -0.75
C PRO A 53 -2.86 -9.99 -0.64
N VAL A 54 -4.09 -10.48 -0.85
CA VAL A 54 -4.40 -11.92 -0.90
C VAL A 54 -3.62 -12.63 -2.02
N GLN A 55 -3.50 -11.95 -3.17
CA GLN A 55 -2.70 -12.42 -4.30
C GLN A 55 -1.40 -11.63 -4.36
N ASN A 56 -0.42 -12.05 -3.56
CA ASN A 56 0.88 -11.39 -3.45
C ASN A 56 1.96 -11.93 -4.40
N CYS A 57 1.72 -13.02 -5.13
CA CYS A 57 2.61 -13.55 -6.16
C CYS A 57 2.04 -13.37 -7.56
N PHE A 58 2.79 -12.70 -8.45
CA PHE A 58 2.44 -12.56 -9.85
C PHE A 58 3.50 -13.22 -10.76
N PRO A 59 3.12 -14.17 -11.64
CA PRO A 59 4.08 -14.86 -12.49
C PRO A 59 4.67 -13.93 -13.57
N THR A 60 5.96 -14.08 -13.86
CA THR A 60 6.68 -13.36 -14.92
C THR A 60 7.64 -14.31 -15.65
N ILE A 61 7.88 -14.05 -16.94
CA ILE A 61 8.86 -14.79 -17.74
C ILE A 61 10.28 -14.21 -17.66
N VAL A 62 10.42 -13.04 -17.02
CA VAL A 62 11.69 -12.37 -16.80
C VAL A 62 12.10 -12.57 -15.34
N PRO A 63 13.27 -13.17 -15.06
CA PRO A 63 13.77 -13.34 -13.70
C PRO A 63 13.96 -12.00 -12.98
N THR A 64 13.68 -11.97 -11.69
CA THR A 64 14.06 -10.90 -10.77
C THR A 64 15.38 -11.25 -10.08
N SER A 65 15.94 -10.34 -9.28
CA SER A 65 17.17 -10.63 -8.52
C SER A 65 17.01 -11.72 -7.45
N TRP A 66 15.79 -12.17 -7.17
CA TRP A 66 15.48 -13.08 -6.06
C TRP A 66 14.51 -14.22 -6.43
N ALA A 67 13.89 -14.19 -7.62
CA ALA A 67 13.04 -15.27 -8.13
C ALA A 67 13.16 -15.43 -9.65
N GLU A 68 13.07 -16.67 -10.12
CA GLU A 68 13.19 -17.01 -11.55
C GLU A 68 11.93 -16.68 -12.36
N ASP A 69 10.75 -16.74 -11.74
CA ASP A 69 9.47 -16.84 -12.45
C ASP A 69 8.31 -16.01 -11.86
N HIS A 70 8.55 -15.17 -10.85
CA HIS A 70 7.51 -14.35 -10.25
C HIS A 70 8.02 -13.06 -9.60
N ILE A 71 7.07 -12.15 -9.37
CA ILE A 71 7.21 -10.98 -8.50
C ILE A 71 6.34 -11.21 -7.27
N TYR A 72 6.90 -10.91 -6.10
CA TYR A 72 6.27 -11.04 -4.80
C TYR A 72 6.10 -9.66 -4.21
N VAL A 73 4.89 -9.35 -3.75
CA VAL A 73 4.55 -8.11 -3.07
C VAL A 73 4.28 -8.45 -1.60
N ALA A 74 5.28 -8.24 -0.75
CA ALA A 74 5.17 -8.53 0.67
C ALA A 74 4.05 -7.75 1.36
N GLY A 75 3.78 -6.54 0.88
CA GLY A 75 2.72 -5.68 1.39
C GLY A 75 2.84 -4.27 0.82
N PHE A 76 1.85 -3.46 1.12
CA PHE A 76 1.80 -2.05 0.80
C PHE A 76 1.84 -1.25 2.09
N TYR A 77 2.72 -0.25 2.12
CA TYR A 77 2.67 0.77 3.16
C TYR A 77 1.42 1.62 2.99
N GLY A 78 0.93 2.16 4.10
CA GLY A 78 -0.13 3.16 4.12
C GLY A 78 0.44 4.58 4.20
N ILE A 79 -0.32 5.46 4.85
CA ILE A 79 0.14 6.75 5.36
C ILE A 79 -0.17 6.89 6.84
N GLY A 80 0.72 7.56 7.58
CA GLY A 80 0.73 7.67 9.03
C GLY A 80 0.95 6.33 9.75
N GLY A 81 1.01 6.39 11.09
CA GLY A 81 1.21 5.19 11.91
C GLY A 81 2.62 4.62 11.77
N GLU A 82 2.81 3.37 12.19
CA GLU A 82 4.12 2.71 12.15
C GLU A 82 4.52 2.29 10.72
N HIS A 83 3.55 1.90 9.89
CA HIS A 83 3.76 1.41 8.53
C HIS A 83 3.30 2.43 7.46
N GLY A 84 3.54 3.72 7.72
CA GLY A 84 3.29 4.82 6.79
C GLY A 84 4.54 5.19 5.99
N ILE A 85 4.38 5.46 4.68
CA ILE A 85 5.51 5.94 3.85
C ILE A 85 6.03 7.32 4.27
N ASP A 86 5.22 8.08 4.99
CA ASP A 86 5.49 9.40 5.53
C ASP A 86 5.97 9.37 6.99
N THR A 87 6.12 8.18 7.59
CA THR A 87 6.67 8.03 8.94
C THR A 87 8.20 8.13 8.87
N GLU A 88 8.82 8.88 9.81
CA GLU A 88 10.28 8.85 9.89
C GLU A 88 10.71 7.46 10.36
N GLY A 89 11.64 6.85 9.63
CA GLY A 89 12.13 5.52 9.95
C GLY A 89 12.67 5.46 11.38
N ILE A 90 12.35 4.36 12.06
CA ILE A 90 13.05 3.92 13.27
C ILE A 90 14.53 3.69 12.92
#